data_AF-A0A819DNK5-F1
#
_entry.id   AF-A0A819DNK5-F1
#
_cell.length_a   1.000
_cell.length_b   1.000
_cell.length_c   1.000
_cell.angle_alpha   90.00
_cell.angle_beta   90.00
_cell.angle_gamma   90.00
#
_symmetry.space_group_name_H-M   'P 1'
#
loop_
_entity.id
_entity.type
_entity.pdbx_description
1 polymer ?
#
loop_
_entity_poly.entity_id
_entity_poly.type
_entity_poly.pdbx_seq_one_letter_code
_entity_poly.pdbx_strand_id
1 'polypeptide(L)'
;MNPKILIPQFFEKIWSYNIYVDDEAEDDNNDGQVTDQAKVIKHQRYATRLYLGLFIVSFYVLIMATLINPQSRLVTISHVTPSIIDQLRLEHGETLSCPCSTISIPYKDFVSHTISFDPVCTSVFTSQQWIEALYTPGFLTRDFRQTASSQVS
;
A
#
# COMPACT_ATOMS: atom_id res chain seq x y z
N MET A 1 34.74 24.54 0.38
CA MET A 1 35.03 23.90 -0.92
C MET A 1 33.72 23.82 -1.68
N ASN A 2 33.60 24.53 -2.81
CA ASN A 2 32.30 24.90 -3.41
C ASN A 2 31.92 23.91 -4.55
N PRO A 3 30.93 23.02 -4.36
CA PRO A 3 30.64 21.93 -5.30
C PRO A 3 30.01 22.39 -6.63
N LYS A 4 29.61 23.66 -6.75
CA LYS A 4 28.90 24.19 -7.92
C LYS A 4 29.78 24.48 -9.14
N ILE A 5 31.11 24.58 -8.97
CA ILE A 5 32.04 24.99 -10.04
C ILE A 5 32.72 23.78 -10.72
N LEU A 6 32.77 22.63 -10.05
CA LEU A 6 33.50 21.45 -10.54
C LEU A 6 32.73 20.66 -11.60
N ILE A 7 31.40 20.67 -11.50
CA ILE A 7 30.48 19.97 -12.41
C ILE A 7 30.59 20.49 -13.86
N PRO A 8 30.50 21.80 -14.15
CA PRO A 8 30.57 22.29 -15.54
C PRO A 8 31.91 22.01 -16.22
N GLN A 9 33.02 22.11 -15.49
CA GLN A 9 34.37 21.84 -16.01
C GLN A 9 34.57 20.36 -16.41
N PHE A 10 33.96 19.45 -15.66
CA PHE A 10 34.01 18.02 -15.96
C PHE A 10 33.16 17.68 -17.20
N PHE A 11 31.99 18.30 -17.35
CA PHE A 11 31.13 18.13 -18.53
C PHE A 11 31.79 18.62 -19.82
N GLU A 12 32.47 19.76 -19.80
CA GLU A 12 33.23 20.28 -20.95
C GLU A 12 34.33 19.30 -21.41
N LYS A 13 35.04 18.70 -20.45
CA LYS A 13 36.12 17.74 -20.72
C LYS A 13 35.59 16.43 -21.29
N ILE A 14 34.42 15.97 -20.83
CA ILE A 14 33.74 14.79 -21.41
C ILE A 14 33.23 15.10 -22.83
N TRP A 15 32.73 16.31 -23.06
CA TRP A 15 32.11 16.68 -24.35
C TRP A 15 33.11 16.81 -25.51
N SER A 16 34.38 17.05 -25.18
CA SER A 16 35.50 17.07 -26.14
C SER A 16 36.18 15.71 -26.32
N TYR A 17 35.85 14.72 -25.49
CA TYR A 17 36.48 13.39 -25.55
C TYR A 17 35.84 12.52 -26.63
N ASN A 18 36.65 12.00 -27.53
CA ASN A 18 36.23 10.99 -28.52
C ASN A 18 36.62 9.62 -27.97
N ILE A 19 35.64 8.77 -27.64
CA ILE A 19 35.90 7.46 -27.02
C ILE A 19 36.55 6.47 -27.99
N TYR A 20 36.38 6.69 -29.29
CA TYR A 20 36.97 5.90 -30.36
C TYR A 20 38.06 6.74 -31.00
N VAL A 21 39.28 6.62 -30.50
CA VAL A 21 40.48 7.01 -31.23
C VAL A 21 41.06 5.69 -31.72
N ASP A 22 41.07 5.49 -33.04
CA ASP A 22 41.81 4.39 -33.65
C ASP A 22 43.29 4.77 -33.62
N ASP A 23 44.10 4.02 -32.86
CA ASP A 23 45.54 4.25 -32.68
C ASP A 23 46.39 3.78 -33.90
N GLU A 24 45.78 3.43 -35.02
CA GLU A 24 46.50 2.95 -36.21
C GLU A 24 46.52 4.01 -37.30
N ALA A 25 47.47 4.93 -37.18
CA ALA A 25 47.98 5.69 -38.33
C ALA A 25 49.10 4.87 -38.98
N GLU A 26 48.71 3.84 -39.75
CA GLU A 26 49.59 3.27 -40.75
C GLU A 26 49.48 4.12 -42.03
N ASP A 27 50.63 4.64 -42.43
CA ASP A 27 50.89 5.51 -43.55
C ASP A 27 50.53 4.80 -44.87
N ASP A 28 49.52 5.27 -45.60
CA ASP A 28 49.50 5.02 -47.04
C ASP A 28 48.86 6.15 -47.84
N ASN A 29 49.57 6.53 -48.90
CA ASN A 29 49.21 7.56 -49.85
C ASN A 29 48.02 7.10 -50.68
N ASN A 30 46.89 7.82 -50.67
CA ASN A 30 45.98 7.90 -51.82
C ASN A 30 44.86 8.93 -51.58
N ASP A 31 44.71 9.89 -52.51
CA ASP A 31 43.74 11.00 -52.51
C ASP A 31 42.24 10.58 -52.44
N GLY A 32 41.93 9.28 -52.42
CA GLY A 32 40.60 8.74 -52.20
C GLY A 32 40.23 8.45 -50.73
N GLN A 33 41.21 8.36 -49.82
CA GLN A 33 40.99 7.90 -48.43
C GLN A 33 40.49 9.01 -47.49
N VAL A 34 40.76 10.28 -47.83
CA VAL A 34 40.46 11.45 -46.99
C VAL A 34 38.95 11.63 -46.77
N THR A 35 38.12 11.29 -47.76
CA THR A 35 36.66 11.47 -47.65
C THR A 35 35.98 10.40 -46.81
N ASP A 36 36.54 9.19 -46.72
CA ASP A 36 35.97 8.10 -45.95
C ASP A 36 36.41 8.13 -44.48
N GLN A 37 37.68 8.47 -44.20
CA GLN A 37 38.13 8.69 -42.81
C GLN A 37 37.38 9.84 -42.13
N ALA A 38 37.09 10.93 -42.85
CA ALA A 38 36.29 12.03 -42.32
C ALA A 38 34.83 11.66 -42.00
N LYS A 39 34.25 10.65 -42.69
CA LYS A 39 32.91 10.13 -42.38
C LYS A 39 32.95 9.25 -41.13
N VAL A 40 33.97 8.40 -41.00
CA VAL A 40 34.15 7.49 -39.84
C VAL A 40 34.28 8.30 -38.55
N ILE A 41 35.11 9.34 -38.54
CA ILE A 41 35.31 10.23 -37.36
C ILE A 41 33.99 10.93 -36.96
N LYS A 42 33.17 11.36 -37.93
CA LYS A 42 31.87 11.97 -37.65
C LYS A 42 30.88 10.98 -37.05
N HIS A 43 30.86 9.75 -37.56
CA HIS A 43 30.02 8.67 -37.03
C HIS A 43 30.43 8.28 -35.60
N GLN A 44 31.72 8.15 -35.33
CA GLN A 44 32.27 7.88 -33.99
C GLN A 44 31.85 8.94 -32.97
N ARG A 45 31.89 10.23 -33.37
CA ARG A 45 31.47 11.33 -32.52
C ARG A 45 29.97 11.33 -32.24
N TYR A 46 29.15 10.96 -33.24
CA TYR A 46 27.70 10.84 -33.07
C TYR A 46 27.32 9.64 -32.19
N ALA A 47 27.96 8.49 -32.39
CA ALA A 47 27.76 7.30 -31.57
C ALA A 47 28.09 7.55 -30.10
N THR A 48 29.21 8.24 -29.82
CA THR A 48 29.61 8.61 -28.46
C THR A 48 28.60 9.55 -27.80
N ARG A 49 28.09 10.55 -28.53
CA ARG A 49 27.07 11.48 -28.03
C ARG A 49 25.74 10.77 -27.74
N LEU A 50 25.33 9.87 -28.63
CA LEU A 50 24.13 9.06 -28.46
C LEU A 50 24.25 8.13 -27.25
N TYR A 51 25.40 7.47 -27.09
CA TYR A 51 25.68 6.62 -25.94
C TYR A 51 25.65 7.38 -24.61
N LEU A 52 26.31 8.54 -24.53
CA LEU A 52 26.27 9.39 -23.32
C LEU A 52 24.84 9.88 -23.02
N GLY A 53 24.08 10.25 -24.05
CA GLY A 53 22.68 10.64 -23.91
C GLY A 53 21.84 9.50 -23.33
N LEU A 54 21.93 8.30 -23.91
CA LEU A 54 21.23 7.11 -23.42
C LEU A 54 21.65 6.74 -21.98
N PHE A 55 22.94 6.85 -21.67
CA PHE A 55 23.45 6.61 -20.33
C PHE A 55 22.82 7.55 -19.30
N ILE A 56 22.83 8.86 -19.57
CA ILE A 56 22.21 9.87 -18.69
C ILE A 56 20.71 9.61 -18.52
N VAL A 57 20.00 9.29 -19.61
CA VAL A 57 18.56 8.97 -19.56
C VAL A 57 18.31 7.73 -18.71
N SER A 58 19.13 6.69 -18.83
CA SER A 58 18.99 5.47 -18.02
C SER A 58 19.17 5.76 -16.52
N PHE A 59 20.19 6.55 -16.15
CA PHE A 59 20.42 6.95 -14.77
C PHE A 59 19.29 7.83 -14.23
N TYR A 60 18.76 8.74 -15.05
CA TYR A 60 17.62 9.57 -14.67
C TYR A 60 16.38 8.72 -14.37
N VAL A 61 16.07 7.74 -15.22
CA VAL A 61 14.95 6.82 -15.00
C VAL A 61 15.15 5.99 -13.73
N LEU A 62 16.36 5.48 -13.49
CA LEU A 62 16.68 4.74 -12.26
C LEU A 62 16.50 5.61 -11.01
N ILE A 63 17.01 6.84 -11.03
CA ILE A 63 16.84 7.78 -9.92
C ILE A 63 15.37 8.05 -9.67
N MET A 64 14.61 8.37 -10.72
CA MET A 64 13.17 8.61 -10.59
C MET A 64 12.43 7.39 -10.06
N ALA A 65 12.74 6.19 -10.54
CA ALA A 65 12.16 4.95 -10.03
C ALA A 65 12.48 4.75 -8.54
N THR A 66 13.71 5.03 -8.11
CA THR A 66 14.11 4.92 -6.69
C THR A 66 13.45 5.96 -5.81
N LEU A 67 13.24 7.20 -6.30
CA LEU A 67 12.58 8.28 -5.58
C LEU A 67 11.06 8.10 -5.53
N ILE A 68 10.48 7.55 -6.60
CA ILE A 68 9.04 7.30 -6.74
C ILE A 68 8.58 6.15 -5.86
N ASN A 69 9.47 5.24 -5.44
CA ASN A 69 9.12 4.22 -4.45
C ASN A 69 8.63 4.91 -3.17
N PRO A 70 7.31 4.96 -2.93
CA PRO A 70 6.80 5.66 -1.76
C PRO A 70 7.24 4.81 -0.57
N GLN A 71 8.02 5.40 0.34
CA GLN A 71 8.25 4.75 1.62
C GLN A 71 6.89 4.66 2.31
N SER A 72 6.31 3.45 2.31
CA SER A 72 5.06 3.15 3.00
C SER A 72 5.28 3.39 4.48
N ARG A 73 4.91 4.58 4.96
CA ARG A 73 5.02 4.94 6.37
C ARG A 73 3.87 4.28 7.11
N LEU A 74 4.18 3.22 7.85
CA LEU A 74 3.23 2.61 8.78
C LEU A 74 2.97 3.60 9.92
N VAL A 75 1.78 4.20 9.93
CA VAL A 75 1.31 5.06 11.03
C VAL A 75 0.48 4.21 11.97
N THR A 76 1.01 3.93 13.16
CA THR A 76 0.30 3.19 14.20
C THR A 76 -0.50 4.16 15.06
N ILE A 77 -1.83 4.08 15.02
CA ILE A 77 -2.73 4.88 15.86
C ILE A 77 -3.17 4.02 17.05
N SER A 78 -2.73 4.36 18.26
CA SER A 78 -2.93 3.57 19.48
C SER A 78 -4.29 3.76 20.15
N HIS A 79 -5.03 4.82 19.81
CA HIS A 79 -6.37 5.09 20.32
C HIS A 79 -7.28 5.51 19.17
N VAL A 80 -8.02 4.56 18.61
CA VAL A 80 -8.94 4.82 17.49
C VAL A 80 -10.37 4.81 18.00
N THR A 81 -11.05 5.94 17.86
CA THR A 81 -12.51 6.05 18.08
C THR A 81 -13.24 5.41 16.90
N PRO A 82 -14.41 4.78 17.07
CA PRO A 82 -15.17 4.16 15.96
C PRO A 82 -15.39 5.10 14.76
N SER A 83 -15.64 6.40 15.00
CA SER A 83 -15.77 7.40 13.94
C SER A 83 -14.51 7.61 13.09
N ILE A 84 -13.32 7.44 13.68
CA ILE A 84 -12.03 7.56 13.00
C ILE A 84 -11.81 6.34 12.11
N ILE A 85 -12.20 5.14 12.57
CA ILE A 85 -12.13 3.93 11.73
C ILE A 85 -13.02 4.08 10.49
N ASP A 86 -14.25 4.57 10.65
CA ASP A 86 -15.16 4.74 9.51
C ASP A 86 -14.59 5.71 8.47
N GLN A 87 -13.97 6.81 8.91
CA GLN A 87 -13.31 7.77 8.02
C GLN A 87 -12.08 7.17 7.32
N LEU A 88 -11.20 6.51 8.08
CA LEU A 88 -9.99 5.89 7.50
C LEU A 88 -10.31 4.70 6.58
N ARG A 89 -11.44 4.00 6.82
CA ARG A 89 -11.90 2.93 5.95
C ARG A 89 -12.36 3.46 4.59
N LEU A 90 -12.96 4.65 4.55
CA LEU A 90 -13.36 5.32 3.31
C LEU A 90 -12.16 5.77 2.49
N GLU A 91 -11.09 6.25 3.14
CA GLU A 91 -9.93 6.86 2.46
C GLU A 91 -8.81 5.85 2.15
N HIS A 92 -8.64 4.82 2.98
CA HIS A 92 -7.49 3.90 2.93
C HIS A 92 -7.86 2.42 3.09
N GLY A 93 -9.10 2.05 2.80
CA GLY A 93 -9.68 0.74 3.08
C GLY A 93 -8.85 -0.48 2.62
N GLU A 94 -8.15 -0.40 1.49
CA GLU A 94 -7.34 -1.52 0.97
C GLU A 94 -5.98 -1.69 1.68
N THR A 95 -5.48 -0.64 2.35
CA THR A 95 -4.17 -0.62 3.02
C THR A 95 -4.26 -0.66 4.54
N LEU A 96 -5.48 -0.62 5.08
CA LEU A 96 -5.72 -0.53 6.52
C LEU A 96 -5.67 -1.92 7.16
N SER A 97 -4.67 -2.16 8.01
CA SER A 97 -4.54 -3.40 8.78
C SER A 97 -4.74 -3.11 10.27
N CYS A 98 -5.78 -3.68 10.86
CA CYS A 98 -6.06 -3.59 12.30
C CYS A 98 -5.59 -4.86 13.00
N PRO A 99 -4.39 -4.87 13.63
CA PRO A 99 -3.99 -6.00 14.45
C PRO A 99 -4.87 -6.06 15.70
N CYS A 100 -5.45 -7.22 15.98
CA CYS A 100 -6.18 -7.45 17.23
C CYS A 100 -5.19 -7.46 18.40
N SER A 101 -5.36 -6.55 19.36
CA SER A 101 -4.52 -6.52 20.58
C SER A 101 -4.74 -7.72 21.50
N THR A 102 -5.92 -8.34 21.44
CA THR A 102 -6.29 -9.50 22.24
C THR A 102 -7.12 -10.48 21.41
N ILE A 103 -6.87 -11.79 21.59
CA ILE A 103 -7.55 -12.87 20.87
C ILE A 103 -8.97 -13.14 21.40
N SER A 104 -9.27 -12.69 22.61
CA SER A 104 -10.55 -12.89 23.27
C SER A 104 -10.80 -11.77 24.26
N ILE A 105 -12.00 -11.20 24.22
CA ILE A 105 -12.49 -10.24 25.19
C ILE A 105 -13.42 -11.00 26.15
N PRO A 106 -13.14 -11.03 27.46
CA PRO A 106 -14.00 -11.77 28.38
C PRO A 106 -15.37 -11.10 28.47
N TYR A 107 -16.43 -11.91 28.67
CA TYR A 107 -17.83 -11.45 28.63
C TYR A 107 -18.11 -10.24 29.52
N LYS A 108 -17.50 -10.22 30.70
CA LYS A 108 -17.61 -9.14 31.69
C LYS A 108 -17.14 -7.76 31.18
N ASP A 109 -16.28 -7.70 30.17
CA ASP A 109 -15.66 -6.45 29.72
C ASP A 109 -16.51 -5.73 28.66
N PHE A 110 -17.42 -6.44 27.97
CA PHE A 110 -18.33 -5.85 26.99
C PHE A 110 -19.80 -5.85 27.41
N VAL A 111 -20.21 -6.74 28.33
CA VAL A 111 -21.55 -6.76 28.90
C VAL A 111 -21.51 -6.30 30.35
N SER A 112 -21.88 -5.04 30.59
CA SER A 112 -22.16 -4.52 31.92
C SER A 112 -23.65 -4.71 32.24
N HIS A 113 -24.03 -5.89 32.69
CA HIS A 113 -25.39 -6.15 33.17
C HIS A 113 -25.39 -6.39 34.67
N THR A 114 -26.11 -5.55 35.40
CA THR A 114 -26.56 -5.85 36.77
C THR A 114 -27.73 -6.81 36.67
N ILE A 115 -27.49 -8.10 36.89
CA ILE A 115 -28.58 -9.08 36.89
C ILE A 115 -29.45 -8.85 38.13
N SER A 116 -30.63 -8.27 37.92
CA SER A 116 -31.69 -8.20 38.92
C SER A 116 -32.61 -9.39 38.70
N PHE A 117 -32.72 -10.26 39.71
CA PHE A 117 -33.68 -11.35 39.70
C PHE A 117 -34.97 -10.87 40.34
N ASP A 118 -36.07 -10.91 39.58
CA ASP A 118 -37.38 -10.70 40.17
C ASP A 118 -37.79 -11.95 40.98
N PRO A 119 -38.35 -11.78 42.19
CA PRO A 119 -38.81 -12.91 42.99
C PRO A 119 -39.92 -13.69 42.25
N VAL A 120 -39.93 -15.01 42.44
CA VAL A 120 -40.85 -15.93 41.72
C VAL A 120 -42.31 -15.48 41.83
N CYS A 121 -42.72 -14.98 42.99
CA CYS A 121 -44.10 -14.58 43.26
C CYS A 121 -44.54 -13.26 42.58
N THR A 122 -43.60 -12.47 42.04
CA THR A 122 -43.92 -11.29 41.22
C THR A 122 -43.77 -11.58 39.72
N SER A 123 -43.41 -12.81 39.37
CA SER A 123 -43.21 -13.20 37.98
C SER A 123 -44.54 -13.27 37.24
N VAL A 124 -44.55 -12.82 35.99
CA VAL A 124 -45.69 -13.02 35.09
C VAL A 124 -46.01 -14.52 34.92
N PHE A 125 -45.01 -15.41 35.08
CA PHE A 125 -45.21 -16.86 34.98
C PHE A 125 -46.07 -17.46 36.10
N THR A 126 -46.15 -16.80 37.25
CA THR A 126 -47.03 -17.21 38.36
C THR A 126 -48.35 -16.45 38.35
N SER A 127 -48.56 -15.54 37.39
CA SER A 127 -49.82 -14.80 37.30
C SER A 127 -50.96 -15.70 36.85
N GLN A 128 -52.14 -15.49 37.42
CA GLN A 128 -53.35 -16.22 37.06
C GLN A 128 -53.66 -16.11 35.55
N GLN A 129 -53.41 -14.93 34.98
CA GLN A 129 -53.59 -14.66 33.54
C GLN A 129 -52.70 -15.55 32.67
N TRP A 130 -51.44 -15.77 33.07
CA TRP A 130 -50.53 -16.67 32.35
C TRP A 130 -50.96 -18.13 32.46
N ILE A 131 -51.43 -18.54 33.65
CA ILE A 131 -51.93 -19.88 33.89
C ILE A 131 -53.17 -20.16 33.03
N GLU A 132 -54.11 -19.22 32.97
CA GLU A 132 -55.33 -19.33 32.14
C GLU A 132 -55.01 -19.37 30.64
N ALA A 133 -54.00 -18.61 30.20
CA ALA A 133 -53.54 -18.61 28.83
C ALA A 133 -53.02 -19.99 28.38
N LEU A 134 -52.36 -20.76 29.27
CA LEU A 134 -51.89 -22.12 28.98
C LEU A 134 -53.02 -23.10 28.64
N TYR A 135 -54.22 -22.90 29.21
CA TYR A 135 -55.39 -23.75 28.94
C TYR A 135 -56.18 -23.28 27.71
N THR A 136 -55.78 -22.18 27.07
CA THR A 136 -56.44 -21.66 25.88
C THR A 136 -55.99 -22.46 24.64
N PRO A 137 -56.91 -23.04 23.86
CA PRO A 137 -56.56 -23.86 22.71
C PRO A 137 -55.79 -23.05 21.66
N GLY A 138 -54.64 -23.57 21.23
CA GLY A 138 -53.75 -22.93 20.25
C GLY A 138 -52.77 -21.89 20.82
N PHE A 139 -52.75 -21.68 22.14
CA PHE A 139 -51.80 -20.77 22.78
C PHE A 139 -50.34 -21.25 22.63
N LEU A 140 -50.07 -22.53 22.93
CA LEU A 140 -48.73 -23.12 22.85
C LEU A 140 -48.13 -23.06 21.44
N THR A 141 -48.95 -23.14 20.39
CA THR A 141 -48.49 -23.01 18.99
C THR A 141 -48.18 -21.57 18.56
N ARG A 142 -48.66 -20.57 19.31
CA ARG A 142 -48.41 -19.14 19.05
C ARG A 142 -47.33 -18.55 19.96
N ASP A 143 -46.90 -19.31 20.97
CA ASP A 143 -45.83 -18.89 21.86
C ASP A 143 -44.48 -18.98 21.15
N PHE A 144 -43.83 -17.82 21.00
CA PHE A 144 -42.51 -17.71 20.40
C PHE A 144 -41.44 -18.54 21.14
N ARG A 145 -41.64 -18.84 22.43
CA ARG A 145 -40.72 -19.64 23.24
C ARG A 145 -40.65 -21.09 22.77
N GLN A 146 -41.78 -21.63 22.32
CA GLN A 146 -41.86 -22.98 21.77
C GLN A 146 -41.24 -23.02 20.37
N THR A 147 -41.43 -21.97 19.57
CA THR A 147 -40.74 -21.83 18.28
C THR A 147 -39.23 -21.68 18.46
N ALA A 148 -38.78 -20.87 19.43
CA ALA A 148 -37.37 -20.64 19.69
C ALA A 148 -36.65 -21.88 20.22
N SER A 149 -37.27 -22.66 21.12
CA SER A 149 -36.67 -23.92 21.63
C SER A 149 -36.52 -24.98 20.55
N SER A 150 -37.43 -25.02 19.56
CA SER A 150 -37.33 -25.94 18.42
C SER A 150 -36.20 -25.63 17.42
N GLN A 151 -35.65 -24.41 17.44
CA GLN A 151 -34.54 -24.03 16.54
C GLN A 151 -33.15 -24.39 17.09
N VAL A 152 -33.08 -24.84 18.34
CA VAL A 152 -31.82 -25.17 19.03
C VAL A 152 -31.67 -26.69 19.23
N SER A 153 -32.62 -27.50 18.70
CA SER A 153 -32.59 -28.96 18.72
C SER A 153 -32.13 -29.56 17.40
#